data_AF-A0A413KB10-F1
#
_entry.id   AF-A0A413KB10-F1
#
_cell.length_a   1.000
_cell.length_b   1.000
_cell.length_c   1.000
_cell.angle_alpha   90.00
_cell.angle_beta   90.00
_cell.angle_gamma   90.00
#
_symmetry.space_group_name_H-M   'P 1'
#
loop_
_entity.id
_entity.type
_entity.pdbx_description
1 polymer ?
#
loop_
_entity_poly.entity_id
_entity_poly.type
_entity_poly.pdbx_seq_one_letter_code
_entity_poly.pdbx_strand_id
1 'polypeptide(L)'
;MVWLGERKGRFNPDWPRVRALILDRDGHRCQWPVEDDYGRVRLCGAYANQVDHKKRDPVCDDDSPENLWALCDRHHSYKTELEAAEQRRENRRRRAEAKWYRHPAFH
;
A
#
# COMPACT_ATOMS: atom_id res chain seq x y z
N MET A 1 8.26 -31.40 5.36
CA MET A 1 7.44 -30.28 5.87
C MET A 1 7.65 -29.09 4.96
N VAL A 2 6.68 -28.79 4.11
CA VAL A 2 6.81 -27.77 3.06
C VAL A 2 6.15 -26.47 3.54
N TRP A 3 6.98 -25.47 3.83
CA TRP A 3 6.56 -24.08 4.01
C TRP A 3 6.25 -23.49 2.63
N LEU A 4 5.02 -23.65 2.14
CA LEU A 4 4.51 -22.92 0.98
C LEU A 4 3.01 -22.69 1.20
N GLY A 5 2.57 -21.43 1.23
CA GLY A 5 1.32 -21.13 0.53
C GLY A 5 0.24 -20.24 1.14
N GLU A 6 0.37 -19.62 2.31
CA GLU A 6 -0.71 -18.71 2.77
C GLU A 6 -0.78 -17.39 1.97
N ARG A 7 0.32 -16.99 1.30
CA ARG A 7 0.31 -15.79 0.42
C ARG A 7 -0.46 -15.98 -0.89
N LYS A 8 -0.74 -17.22 -1.31
CA LYS A 8 -1.33 -17.51 -2.63
C LYS A 8 -2.84 -17.27 -2.66
N GLY A 9 -3.53 -17.41 -1.52
CA GLY A 9 -4.96 -17.11 -1.39
C GLY A 9 -5.28 -15.62 -1.24
N ARG A 10 -4.28 -14.80 -0.87
CA ARG A 10 -4.40 -13.35 -0.76
C ARG A 10 -4.37 -12.64 -2.12
N PHE A 11 -3.75 -13.24 -3.13
CA PHE A 11 -3.51 -12.60 -4.42
C PHE A 11 -4.66 -12.90 -5.39
N ASN A 12 -5.27 -11.87 -5.94
CA ASN A 12 -6.33 -12.04 -6.93
C ASN A 12 -5.78 -12.62 -8.24
N PRO A 13 -6.27 -13.78 -8.69
CA PRO A 13 -5.80 -14.41 -9.91
C PRO A 13 -6.04 -13.54 -11.16
N ASP A 14 -7.04 -12.66 -11.12
CA ASP A 14 -7.40 -11.73 -12.20
C ASP A 14 -6.67 -10.39 -12.12
N TRP A 15 -5.61 -10.27 -11.29
CA TRP A 15 -4.85 -9.03 -11.14
C TRP A 15 -4.37 -8.40 -12.46
N PRO A 16 -3.89 -9.14 -13.47
CA PRO A 16 -3.50 -8.52 -14.75
C PRO A 16 -4.67 -7.78 -15.43
N ARG A 17 -5.90 -8.34 -15.35
CA ARG A 17 -7.12 -7.73 -15.90
C ARG A 17 -7.52 -6.49 -15.10
N VAL A 18 -7.51 -6.59 -13.77
CA VAL A 18 -7.82 -5.47 -12.87
C VAL A 18 -6.82 -4.34 -13.10
N ARG A 19 -5.52 -4.64 -13.16
CA ARG A 19 -4.47 -3.66 -13.43
C ARG A 19 -4.69 -2.91 -14.75
N ALA A 20 -5.00 -3.64 -15.84
CA ALA A 20 -5.31 -3.01 -17.13
C ALA A 20 -6.52 -2.07 -17.02
N LEU A 21 -7.61 -2.54 -16.40
CA LEU A 21 -8.83 -1.74 -16.17
C LEU A 21 -8.54 -0.43 -15.43
N ILE A 22 -7.71 -0.46 -14.37
CA ILE A 22 -7.39 0.74 -13.59
C ILE A 22 -6.52 1.72 -14.38
N LEU A 23 -5.53 1.21 -15.12
CA LEU A 23 -4.70 2.07 -15.98
C LEU A 23 -5.53 2.73 -17.08
N ASP A 24 -6.44 1.98 -17.71
CA ASP A 24 -7.35 2.51 -18.74
C ASP A 24 -8.35 3.52 -18.17
N ARG A 25 -8.96 3.22 -17.01
CA ARG A 25 -9.86 4.13 -16.27
C ARG A 25 -9.22 5.49 -16.03
N ASP A 26 -7.96 5.47 -15.59
CA ASP A 26 -7.21 6.67 -15.22
C ASP A 26 -6.50 7.30 -16.42
N GLY A 27 -6.67 6.77 -17.63
CA GLY A 27 -6.03 7.24 -18.86
C GLY A 27 -4.51 7.24 -18.79
N HIS A 28 -3.94 6.26 -18.07
CA HIS A 28 -2.51 6.18 -17.73
C HIS A 28 -1.97 7.45 -17.04
N ARG A 29 -2.79 8.15 -16.27
CA ARG A 29 -2.37 9.33 -15.49
C ARG A 29 -2.30 9.01 -14.02
N CYS A 30 -1.21 9.43 -13.39
CA CYS A 30 -0.99 9.24 -11.96
C CYS A 30 -2.05 10.00 -11.14
N GLN A 31 -2.75 9.25 -10.29
CA GLN A 31 -3.85 9.73 -9.43
C GLN A 31 -3.38 10.21 -8.05
N TRP A 32 -2.07 10.30 -7.82
CA TRP A 32 -1.54 10.75 -6.53
C TRP A 32 -1.89 12.23 -6.30
N PRO A 33 -2.53 12.59 -5.16
CA PRO A 33 -2.82 13.99 -4.84
C PRO A 33 -1.53 14.71 -4.46
N VAL A 34 -1.26 15.84 -5.12
CA VAL A 34 -0.15 16.74 -4.82
C VAL A 34 -0.70 18.10 -4.45
N GLU A 35 -0.16 18.67 -3.39
CA GLU A 35 -0.46 20.03 -2.94
C GLU A 35 0.55 21.01 -3.55
N ASP A 36 0.07 22.16 -4.03
CA ASP A 36 0.95 23.26 -4.46
C ASP A 36 1.30 24.20 -3.29
N ASP A 37 2.17 25.17 -3.55
CA ASP A 37 2.63 26.14 -2.53
C ASP A 37 1.49 27.01 -1.95
N TYR A 38 0.30 26.98 -2.56
CA TYR A 38 -0.89 27.70 -2.12
C TYR A 38 -1.92 26.79 -1.46
N GLY A 39 -1.58 25.53 -1.18
CA GLY A 39 -2.45 24.56 -0.53
C GLY A 39 -3.50 23.95 -1.47
N ARG A 40 -3.41 24.15 -2.79
CA ARG A 40 -4.37 23.56 -3.73
C ARG A 40 -3.94 22.15 -4.09
N VAL A 41 -4.86 21.21 -3.90
CA VAL A 41 -4.64 19.81 -4.26
C VAL A 41 -5.01 19.57 -5.72
N ARG A 42 -4.08 18.98 -6.47
CA ARG A 42 -4.30 18.48 -7.84
C ARG A 42 -3.76 17.06 -7.97
N LEU A 43 -4.16 16.36 -9.02
CA LEU A 43 -3.56 15.06 -9.34
C LEU A 43 -2.19 15.26 -9.99
N CYS A 44 -1.25 14.37 -9.70
CA CYS A 44 0.08 14.39 -10.31
C CYS A 44 0.04 14.39 -11.84
N GLY A 45 -0.81 13.54 -12.44
CA GLY A 45 -1.05 13.53 -13.89
C GLY A 45 0.07 12.97 -14.78
N ALA A 46 1.25 12.66 -14.22
CA ALA A 46 2.36 12.02 -14.92
C ALA A 46 1.98 10.62 -15.41
N TYR A 47 2.71 10.09 -16.39
CA TYR A 47 2.46 8.75 -16.92
C TYR A 47 2.48 7.69 -15.80
N ALA A 48 1.41 6.90 -15.74
CA ALA A 48 1.23 5.82 -14.79
C ALA A 48 1.34 4.46 -15.47
N ASN A 49 2.16 3.61 -14.86
CA ASN A 49 2.41 2.22 -15.23
C ASN A 49 2.31 1.29 -14.01
N GLN A 50 2.15 1.83 -12.80
CA GLN A 50 1.96 1.05 -11.58
C GLN A 50 0.51 1.15 -11.12
N VAL A 51 0.00 0.07 -10.52
CA VAL A 51 -1.29 0.08 -9.80
C VAL A 51 -1.04 -0.41 -8.39
N ASP A 52 -1.50 0.34 -7.40
CA ASP A 52 -1.30 0.02 -5.99
C ASP A 52 -2.54 0.39 -5.17
N HIS A 53 -2.71 -0.27 -4.02
CA HIS A 53 -3.84 -0.08 -3.12
C HIS A 53 -3.75 1.23 -2.36
N LYS A 54 -4.84 2.00 -2.28
CA LYS A 54 -4.91 3.22 -1.46
C LYS A 54 -4.75 2.87 0.02
N LYS A 55 -5.44 1.81 0.45
CA LYS A 55 -5.37 1.23 1.79
C LYS A 55 -5.01 -0.25 1.65
N ARG A 56 -3.97 -0.67 2.36
CA ARG A 56 -3.63 -2.09 2.50
C ARG A 56 -4.43 -2.71 3.62
N ASP A 57 -4.90 -3.93 3.41
CA ASP A 57 -5.48 -4.75 4.46
C ASP A 57 -4.46 -5.86 4.83
N PRO A 58 -4.17 -6.08 6.12
CA PRO A 58 -3.19 -7.08 6.52
C PRO A 58 -3.68 -8.52 6.31
N VAL A 59 -4.99 -8.74 6.23
CA VAL A 59 -5.66 -10.04 6.11
C VAL A 59 -6.01 -10.36 4.65
N CYS A 60 -6.70 -9.47 3.94
CA CYS A 60 -7.15 -9.68 2.56
C CYS A 60 -7.16 -8.37 1.76
N ASP A 61 -6.33 -8.24 0.73
CA ASP A 61 -6.26 -7.01 -0.07
C ASP A 61 -7.59 -6.75 -0.81
N ASP A 62 -8.12 -5.53 -0.65
CA ASP A 62 -9.31 -5.06 -1.37
C ASP A 62 -8.90 -4.54 -2.75
N ASP A 63 -9.05 -5.39 -3.76
CA ASP A 63 -8.78 -5.09 -5.17
C ASP A 63 -9.95 -4.37 -5.88
N SER A 64 -10.96 -3.89 -5.14
CA SER A 64 -12.03 -3.11 -5.75
C SER A 64 -11.46 -1.84 -6.37
N PRO A 65 -11.93 -1.42 -7.57
CA PRO A 65 -11.39 -0.24 -8.26
C PRO A 65 -11.31 1.02 -7.40
N GLU A 66 -12.21 1.17 -6.43
CA GLU A 66 -12.29 2.28 -5.50
C GLU A 66 -11.08 2.35 -4.57
N ASN A 67 -10.45 1.21 -4.25
CA ASN A 67 -9.25 1.12 -3.43
C ASN A 67 -7.96 1.04 -4.26
N LEU A 68 -8.01 1.25 -5.57
CA LEU A 68 -6.82 1.21 -6.43
C LEU A 68 -6.48 2.59 -7.03
N TRP A 69 -5.18 2.90 -7.04
CA TRP A 69 -4.60 4.05 -7.74
C TRP A 69 -3.78 3.60 -8.94
N ALA A 70 -3.88 4.30 -10.08
CA ALA A 70 -2.80 4.35 -11.06
C ALA A 70 -1.71 5.33 -10.60
N LEU A 71 -0.46 4.87 -10.53
CA LEU A 71 0.70 5.63 -10.05
C LEU A 71 1.84 5.67 -11.07
N CYS A 72 2.54 6.81 -11.10
CA CYS A 72 3.86 6.87 -11.73
C CYS A 72 4.90 6.24 -10.81
N ASP A 73 6.04 5.84 -11.38
CA ASP A 73 7.11 5.17 -10.63
C ASP A 73 7.54 5.96 -9.37
N ARG A 74 7.69 7.29 -9.50
CA ARG A 74 8.07 8.15 -8.37
C ARG A 74 7.10 8.08 -7.19
N HIS A 75 5.80 8.22 -7.45
CA HIS A 75 4.80 8.20 -6.38
C HIS A 75 4.56 6.79 -5.84
N HIS A 76 4.71 5.76 -6.68
CA HIS A 76 4.68 4.38 -6.23
C HIS A 76 5.83 4.08 -5.24
N SER A 77 7.06 4.48 -5.57
CA SER A 77 8.21 4.36 -4.66
C SER A 77 8.00 5.15 -3.38
N TYR A 78 7.55 6.41 -3.47
CA TYR A 78 7.27 7.24 -2.29
C TYR A 78 6.23 6.60 -1.35
N LYS A 79 5.12 6.09 -1.90
CA LYS A 79 4.10 5.37 -1.12
C LYS A 79 4.69 4.15 -0.42
N THR A 80 5.45 3.35 -1.14
CA THR A 80 6.10 2.14 -0.60
C THR A 80 7.01 2.49 0.58
N GLU A 81 7.78 3.58 0.47
CA GLU A 81 8.64 4.06 1.56
C GLU A 81 7.86 4.54 2.77
N LEU A 82 6.76 5.27 2.57
CA LEU A 82 5.86 5.72 3.64
C LEU A 82 5.29 4.54 4.42
N GLU A 83 4.79 3.53 3.72
CA GLU A 83 4.21 2.33 4.32
C GLU A 83 5.27 1.51 5.05
N ALA A 84 6.46 1.36 4.46
CA ALA A 84 7.58 0.71 5.13
C ALA A 84 8.03 1.46 6.40
N ALA A 85 7.97 2.80 6.40
CA ALA A 85 8.24 3.60 7.58
C ALA A 85 7.16 3.40 8.66
N GLU A 86 5.88 3.37 8.28
CA GLU A 86 4.78 3.10 9.19
C GLU A 86 4.88 1.71 9.82
N GLN A 87 5.11 0.67 9.02
CA GLN A 87 5.29 -0.70 9.52
C GLN A 87 6.50 -0.82 10.47
N ARG A 88 7.58 -0.06 10.23
CA ARG A 88 8.72 0.00 11.16
C ARG A 88 8.35 0.65 12.49
N ARG A 89 7.52 1.70 12.48
CA ARG A 89 7.00 2.33 13.71
C ARG A 89 6.11 1.37 14.50
N GLU A 90 5.19 0.69 13.82
CA GLU A 90 4.28 -0.29 14.41
C GLU A 90 5.06 -1.44 15.09
N ASN A 91 6.01 -2.03 14.36
CA ASN A 91 6.85 -3.10 14.88
C ASN A 91 7.67 -2.66 16.11
N ARG A 92 8.11 -1.40 16.17
CA ARG A 92 8.81 -0.87 17.34
C ARG A 92 7.87 -0.77 18.55
N ARG A 93 6.63 -0.31 18.36
CA ARG A 93 5.60 -0.25 19.41
C ARG A 93 5.32 -1.64 19.97
N ARG A 94 5.03 -2.61 19.09
CA ARG A 94 4.78 -4.00 19.48
C ARG A 94 5.94 -4.62 20.28
N ARG A 95 7.19 -4.34 19.87
CA ARG A 95 8.38 -4.80 20.60
C ARG A 95 8.51 -4.16 21.98
N ALA A 96 8.21 -2.87 22.11
CA ALA A 96 8.25 -2.17 23.39
C ALA A 96 7.17 -2.69 24.36
N GLU A 97 5.96 -2.90 23.85
CA GLU A 97 4.85 -3.50 24.60
C GLU A 97 5.18 -4.93 25.07
N ALA A 98 5.66 -5.78 24.16
CA ALA A 98 6.08 -7.14 24.52
C ALA A 98 7.21 -7.14 25.56
N LYS A 99 8.13 -6.16 25.52
CA LYS A 99 9.17 -6.01 26.54
C LYS A 99 8.58 -5.61 27.91
N TRP A 100 7.58 -4.74 27.93
CA TRP A 100 6.91 -4.32 29.16
C TRP A 100 6.25 -5.49 29.89
N TYR A 101 5.44 -6.28 29.19
CA TYR A 101 4.75 -7.44 29.76
C TYR A 101 5.66 -8.62 30.10
N ARG A 102 6.90 -8.65 29.59
CA ARG A 102 7.93 -9.65 29.93
C ARG A 102 8.81 -9.24 31.12
N HIS A 103 8.58 -8.08 31.72
CA HIS A 103 9.40 -7.61 32.83
C HIS A 103 9.12 -8.45 34.10
N PRO A 104 10.16 -8.90 34.84
CA PRO A 104 10.01 -9.78 36.01
C PRO A 104 9.23 -9.18 37.19
N ALA A 105 8.81 -7.92 37.10
CA ALA A 105 7.94 -7.28 38.09
C ALA A 105 6.44 -7.56 37.85
N PHE A 106 6.08 -8.23 36.75
CA PHE A 106 4.71 -8.56 36.36
C PHE A 106 4.46 -10.08 36.25
N HIS A 107 5.36 -10.90 36.84
CA HIS A 107 5.26 -12.35 36.97
C HIS A 107 5.17 -12.75 38.45
#